data_AF-A0A091P5C4-F1
#
_entry.id   AF-A0A091P5C4-F1
#
_cell.length_a   1.000
_cell.length_b   1.000
_cell.length_c   1.000
_cell.angle_alpha   90.00
_cell.angle_beta   90.00
_cell.angle_gamma   90.00
#
_symmetry.space_group_name_H-M   'P 1'
#
loop_
_entity.id
_entity.type
_entity.pdbx_description
1 polymer ?
#
loop_
_entity_poly.entity_id
_entity_poly.type
_entity_poly.pdbx_seq_one_letter_code
_entity_poly.pdbx_strand_id
1 'polypeptide(L)'
;VGVEGAAFQSRLPHDRMTSQEAACFPDIISGPQQTQKVFLYIRNRTLQLWLDNPKIQLTFEATIQQLDTPYNSDTVLVHRVHSYLERHGLINFGIYKRVKPLPTKKTGKVIIIGSGVSGLAAARQLQSFGMDVTVLEARDRVGGRVATFRKGNYVADLGAMVVTGLGGNPMAVVSKQVNMELAKIKQKCPLYEANGQAVPKEKDEMVEQEFNRLLEATSYLSHQLDFNVLNNKPVSLGQALEVVIQLQEKHVKDEQIEHWKKIVKTQEELKDLLNKMVNLKEKIKELHQQYKEASEVKPPRDITAEFLVKSKHRDLTALCKEYDELAETQGKLEEKLQELEANPPSDVYLSSRDRQILDWHFANLEFANATPLSTLSLKHWDQDDDFEFTGSHLTVRNGYSCVPVALAEGLDIKLNTAVRQVRYTASGCEVIAVNTRSTSQTFIYKCDAVLCTLPLGVLKQQPPAVQFVPPLPEWKTSAVQRMGFGNLNKVVLCFDRVFWDPSVNLFGHVGSTTASRGELFLFWNLYKAPILLALVAGEAAGIMENISDDVIVGRCLAILKGIFGSSAVPQPKETVVSRWRADPWARGSYSYVAAGSSGNDYDLMAQPITPGPAIPGAPQ
;
A
#
# COMPACT_ATOMS: atom_id res chain seq x y z
N VAL A 1 -1.66 7.67 -27.06
CA VAL A 1 -2.73 8.24 -27.93
C VAL A 1 -2.86 7.33 -29.16
N GLY A 2 -4.03 7.22 -29.77
CA GLY A 2 -4.27 6.28 -30.88
C GLY A 2 -4.68 4.88 -30.42
N VAL A 3 -4.67 3.91 -31.33
CA VAL A 3 -5.16 2.54 -31.11
C VAL A 3 -4.38 1.80 -30.00
N GLU A 4 -3.07 2.01 -29.90
CA GLU A 4 -2.25 1.42 -28.83
C GLU A 4 -2.63 2.00 -27.46
N GLY A 5 -2.89 3.31 -27.41
CA GLY A 5 -3.38 3.97 -26.21
C GLY A 5 -4.75 3.46 -25.76
N ALA A 6 -5.61 3.04 -26.69
CA ALA A 6 -6.90 2.43 -26.36
C ALA A 6 -6.76 1.04 -25.73
N ALA A 7 -5.79 0.24 -26.20
CA ALA A 7 -5.43 -1.03 -25.57
C ALA A 7 -4.91 -0.81 -24.15
N PHE A 8 -3.95 0.12 -23.97
CA PHE A 8 -3.43 0.51 -22.67
C PHE A 8 -4.54 0.98 -21.72
N GLN A 9 -5.41 1.89 -22.17
CA GLN A 9 -6.54 2.38 -21.36
C GLN A 9 -7.52 1.27 -20.97
N SER A 10 -7.53 0.17 -21.71
CA SER A 10 -8.35 -1.02 -21.46
C SER A 10 -7.58 -2.14 -20.74
N ARG A 11 -6.34 -1.90 -20.31
CA ARG A 11 -5.44 -2.86 -19.62
C ARG A 11 -5.11 -4.09 -20.47
N LEU A 12 -4.92 -3.87 -21.78
CA LEU A 12 -4.57 -4.92 -22.73
C LEU A 12 -3.23 -4.60 -23.41
N PRO A 13 -2.36 -5.61 -23.65
CA PRO A 13 -1.21 -5.44 -24.53
C PRO A 13 -1.71 -5.13 -25.94
N HIS A 14 -1.15 -4.10 -26.58
CA HIS A 14 -1.63 -3.63 -27.88
C HIS A 14 -1.20 -4.55 -29.04
N ASP A 15 -0.11 -5.28 -28.87
CA ASP A 15 0.60 -6.07 -29.88
C ASP A 15 0.53 -7.59 -29.63
N ARG A 16 -0.19 -8.02 -28.59
CA ARG A 16 -0.32 -9.43 -28.22
C ARG A 16 -1.75 -9.78 -27.83
N MET A 17 -2.19 -10.99 -28.18
CA MET A 17 -3.46 -11.54 -27.71
C MET A 17 -3.32 -12.04 -26.26
N THR A 18 -4.33 -11.79 -25.43
CA THR A 18 -4.42 -12.28 -24.06
C THR A 18 -4.91 -13.72 -24.00
N SER A 19 -4.77 -14.38 -22.84
CA SER A 19 -5.33 -15.72 -22.62
C SER A 19 -6.86 -15.76 -22.78
N GLN A 20 -7.56 -14.67 -22.43
CA GLN A 20 -9.01 -14.57 -22.60
C GLN A 20 -9.40 -14.42 -24.08
N GLU A 21 -8.65 -13.64 -24.85
CA GLU A 21 -8.83 -13.57 -26.30
C GLU A 21 -8.51 -14.93 -26.95
N ALA A 22 -7.44 -15.61 -26.51
CA ALA A 22 -7.05 -16.93 -27.02
C ALA A 22 -8.17 -17.98 -26.87
N ALA A 23 -8.90 -17.95 -25.75
CA ALA A 23 -10.01 -18.88 -25.50
C ALA A 23 -11.22 -18.64 -26.43
N CYS A 24 -11.47 -17.40 -26.84
CA CYS A 24 -12.60 -17.04 -27.73
C CYS A 24 -12.22 -17.03 -29.22
N PHE A 25 -10.92 -16.93 -29.52
CA PHE A 25 -10.37 -16.87 -30.88
C PHE A 25 -9.21 -17.87 -31.05
N PRO A 26 -9.41 -19.16 -30.72
CA PRO A 26 -8.35 -20.17 -30.81
C PRO A 26 -7.87 -20.35 -32.26
N ASP A 27 -8.76 -20.17 -33.23
CA ASP A 27 -8.49 -20.17 -34.67
C ASP A 27 -7.52 -19.07 -35.10
N ILE A 28 -7.55 -17.91 -34.42
CA ILE A 28 -6.70 -16.77 -34.75
C ILE A 28 -5.32 -16.90 -34.11
N ILE A 29 -5.28 -17.24 -32.81
CA ILE A 29 -4.01 -17.30 -32.07
C ILE A 29 -3.12 -18.49 -32.50
N SER A 30 -3.74 -19.60 -32.93
CA SER A 30 -3.01 -20.73 -33.52
C SER A 30 -2.70 -20.53 -35.02
N GLY A 31 -3.29 -19.51 -35.63
CA GLY A 31 -3.13 -19.19 -37.05
C GLY A 31 -1.94 -18.27 -37.36
N PRO A 32 -1.85 -17.80 -38.62
CA PRO A 32 -0.75 -16.95 -39.09
C PRO A 32 -0.65 -15.62 -38.32
N GLN A 33 0.58 -15.16 -38.11
CA GLN A 33 0.88 -13.86 -37.46
C GLN A 33 0.17 -12.66 -38.12
N GLN A 34 -0.03 -12.71 -39.43
CA GLN A 34 -0.74 -11.64 -40.15
C GLN A 34 -2.20 -11.53 -39.69
N THR A 35 -2.89 -12.65 -39.47
CA THR A 35 -4.29 -12.67 -38.99
C THR A 35 -4.37 -12.16 -37.55
N GLN A 36 -3.39 -12.50 -36.71
CA GLN A 36 -3.31 -11.97 -35.34
C GLN A 36 -3.16 -10.44 -35.35
N LYS A 37 -2.32 -9.88 -36.23
CA LYS A 37 -2.20 -8.41 -36.38
C LYS A 37 -3.49 -7.74 -36.83
N VAL A 38 -4.24 -8.36 -37.75
CA VAL A 38 -5.57 -7.87 -38.18
C VAL A 38 -6.55 -7.87 -37.01
N PHE A 39 -6.63 -8.97 -36.26
CA PHE A 39 -7.45 -9.06 -35.05
C PHE A 39 -7.11 -7.97 -34.03
N LEU A 40 -5.82 -7.81 -33.71
CA LEU A 40 -5.35 -6.84 -32.72
C LEU A 40 -5.69 -5.41 -33.14
N TYR A 41 -5.53 -5.08 -34.43
CA TYR A 41 -5.94 -3.77 -34.94
C TYR A 41 -7.44 -3.54 -34.79
N ILE A 42 -8.29 -4.50 -35.20
CA ILE A 42 -9.75 -4.38 -35.08
C ILE A 42 -10.15 -4.20 -33.62
N ARG A 43 -9.56 -4.98 -32.70
CA ARG A 43 -9.79 -4.87 -31.26
C ARG A 43 -9.41 -3.47 -30.76
N ASN A 44 -8.17 -3.04 -31.02
CA ASN A 44 -7.66 -1.75 -30.54
C ASN A 44 -8.45 -0.57 -31.10
N ARG A 45 -8.82 -0.63 -32.38
CA ARG A 45 -9.62 0.40 -33.03
C ARG A 45 -11.04 0.45 -32.47
N THR A 46 -11.67 -0.70 -32.21
CA THR A 46 -13.01 -0.75 -31.59
C THR A 46 -12.99 -0.17 -30.18
N LEU A 47 -11.96 -0.49 -29.38
CA LEU A 47 -11.76 0.11 -28.06
C LEU A 47 -11.62 1.63 -28.15
N GLN A 48 -10.82 2.12 -29.11
CA GLN A 48 -10.62 3.55 -29.31
C GLN A 48 -11.93 4.27 -29.58
N LEU A 49 -12.74 3.76 -30.51
CA LEU A 49 -14.04 4.34 -30.87
C LEU A 49 -14.96 4.48 -29.65
N TRP A 50 -14.97 3.49 -28.75
CA TRP A 50 -15.74 3.54 -27.51
C TRP A 50 -15.17 4.58 -26.52
N LEU A 51 -13.86 4.58 -26.32
CA LEU A 51 -13.19 5.46 -25.34
C LEU A 51 -13.23 6.94 -25.72
N ASP A 52 -13.31 7.23 -27.03
CA ASP A 52 -13.45 8.57 -27.58
C ASP A 52 -14.84 9.15 -27.27
N ASN A 53 -15.89 8.33 -27.26
CA ASN A 53 -17.24 8.75 -26.88
C ASN A 53 -18.01 7.69 -26.07
N PRO A 54 -17.70 7.51 -24.77
CA PRO A 54 -18.33 6.48 -23.95
C PRO A 54 -19.74 6.84 -23.47
N LYS A 55 -20.32 7.93 -23.96
CA LYS A 55 -21.67 8.39 -23.59
C LYS A 55 -22.77 7.77 -24.46
N ILE A 56 -22.42 7.14 -25.57
CA ILE A 56 -23.37 6.49 -26.49
C ILE A 56 -22.93 5.06 -26.75
N GLN A 57 -23.88 4.15 -26.95
CA GLN A 57 -23.57 2.76 -27.31
C GLN A 57 -22.79 2.72 -28.64
N LEU A 58 -21.64 2.05 -28.65
CA LEU A 58 -20.93 1.68 -29.88
C LEU A 58 -21.54 0.41 -30.45
N THR A 59 -22.31 0.52 -31.54
CA THR A 59 -22.90 -0.64 -32.21
C THR A 59 -21.93 -1.27 -33.21
N PHE A 60 -22.12 -2.55 -33.53
CA PHE A 60 -21.36 -3.24 -34.58
C PHE A 60 -21.40 -2.48 -35.91
N GLU A 61 -22.56 -1.96 -36.30
CA GLU A 61 -22.73 -1.21 -37.55
C GLU A 61 -21.91 0.08 -37.55
N ALA A 62 -21.84 0.79 -36.42
CA ALA A 62 -21.01 1.97 -36.27
C ALA A 62 -19.51 1.64 -36.23
N THR A 63 -19.14 0.46 -35.71
CA THR A 63 -17.75 -0.01 -35.69
C THR A 63 -17.26 -0.33 -37.11
N ILE A 64 -18.01 -1.12 -37.88
CA ILE A 64 -17.58 -1.52 -39.23
C ILE A 64 -17.50 -0.34 -40.20
N GLN A 65 -18.40 0.65 -40.07
CA GLN A 65 -18.38 1.87 -40.87
C GLN A 65 -17.15 2.75 -40.62
N GLN A 66 -16.52 2.63 -39.45
CA GLN A 66 -15.35 3.42 -39.04
C GLN A 66 -14.03 2.65 -39.13
N LEU A 67 -14.07 1.42 -39.69
CA LEU A 67 -12.89 0.65 -40.04
C LEU A 67 -12.56 0.86 -41.52
N ASP A 68 -11.27 1.05 -41.80
CA ASP A 68 -10.75 1.19 -43.15
C ASP A 68 -10.38 -0.17 -43.77
N THR A 69 -10.34 -0.23 -45.09
CA THR A 69 -9.79 -1.37 -45.84
C THR A 69 -8.30 -1.53 -45.51
N PRO A 70 -7.77 -2.75 -45.26
CA PRO A 70 -8.43 -4.05 -45.42
C PRO A 70 -9.17 -4.58 -44.18
N TYR A 71 -9.17 -3.87 -43.06
CA TYR A 71 -9.66 -4.37 -41.76
C TYR A 71 -11.19 -4.48 -41.66
N ASN A 72 -11.93 -3.80 -42.53
CA ASN A 72 -13.39 -3.88 -42.64
C ASN A 72 -13.90 -4.99 -43.58
N SER A 73 -12.99 -5.70 -44.28
CA SER A 73 -13.37 -6.68 -45.30
C SER A 73 -13.94 -7.97 -44.72
N ASP A 74 -13.36 -8.48 -43.63
CA ASP A 74 -13.88 -9.63 -42.89
C ASP A 74 -14.90 -9.19 -41.84
N THR A 75 -16.14 -9.06 -42.28
CA THR A 75 -17.25 -8.61 -41.44
C THR A 75 -17.56 -9.55 -40.28
N VAL A 76 -17.31 -10.86 -40.44
CA VAL A 76 -17.55 -11.88 -39.40
C VAL A 76 -16.53 -11.73 -38.29
N LEU A 77 -15.25 -11.50 -38.64
CA LEU A 77 -14.21 -11.21 -37.66
C LEU A 77 -14.53 -9.94 -36.86
N VAL A 78 -14.89 -8.84 -37.54
CA VAL A 78 -15.27 -7.58 -36.86
C VAL A 78 -16.44 -7.80 -35.90
N HIS A 79 -17.47 -8.55 -36.33
CA HIS A 79 -18.63 -8.86 -35.49
C HIS A 79 -18.27 -9.70 -34.26
N ARG A 80 -17.42 -10.73 -34.42
CA ARG A 80 -16.91 -11.55 -33.30
C ARG A 80 -16.12 -10.70 -32.30
N VAL A 81 -15.23 -9.82 -32.78
CA VAL A 81 -14.43 -8.93 -31.93
C VAL A 81 -15.33 -7.95 -31.17
N HIS A 82 -16.24 -7.26 -31.87
CA HIS A 82 -17.19 -6.33 -31.23
C HIS A 82 -18.01 -7.04 -30.14
N SER A 83 -18.59 -8.20 -30.46
CA SER A 83 -19.38 -9.00 -29.53
C SER A 83 -18.55 -9.47 -28.32
N TYR A 84 -17.29 -9.85 -28.53
CA TYR A 84 -16.37 -10.23 -27.45
C TYR A 84 -16.12 -9.04 -26.50
N LEU A 85 -15.82 -7.86 -27.05
CA LEU A 85 -15.55 -6.67 -26.25
C LEU A 85 -16.78 -6.20 -25.47
N GLU A 86 -17.96 -6.25 -26.09
CA GLU A 86 -19.22 -5.89 -25.42
C GLU A 86 -19.58 -6.91 -24.33
N ARG A 87 -19.43 -8.21 -24.60
CA ARG A 87 -19.72 -9.28 -23.63
C ARG A 87 -18.86 -9.19 -22.37
N HIS A 88 -17.60 -8.82 -22.52
CA HIS A 88 -16.65 -8.72 -21.41
C HIS A 88 -16.56 -7.31 -20.80
N GLY A 89 -17.41 -6.38 -21.22
CA GLY A 89 -17.49 -5.04 -20.64
C GLY A 89 -16.25 -4.18 -20.91
N LEU A 90 -15.56 -4.41 -22.03
CA LEU A 90 -14.45 -3.56 -22.49
C LEU A 90 -14.97 -2.35 -23.29
N ILE A 91 -16.12 -2.51 -23.94
CA ILE A 91 -16.93 -1.44 -24.53
C ILE A 91 -18.37 -1.52 -23.99
N ASN A 92 -19.15 -0.47 -24.20
CA ASN A 92 -20.58 -0.44 -23.85
C ASN A 92 -20.85 -0.83 -22.37
N PHE A 93 -20.01 -0.33 -21.46
CA PHE A 93 -20.16 -0.51 -20.02
C PHE A 93 -20.46 0.82 -19.31
N GLY A 94 -20.98 0.74 -18.09
CA GLY A 94 -21.33 1.91 -17.29
C GLY A 94 -22.66 2.51 -17.71
N ILE A 95 -22.67 3.82 -17.98
CA ILE A 95 -23.88 4.60 -18.26
C ILE A 95 -23.74 5.31 -19.61
N TYR A 96 -24.51 4.84 -20.58
CA TYR A 96 -24.48 5.35 -21.95
C TYR A 96 -25.90 5.39 -22.53
N LYS A 97 -26.12 6.32 -23.45
CA LYS A 97 -27.34 6.37 -24.24
C LYS A 97 -27.37 5.18 -25.18
N ARG A 98 -28.37 4.33 -25.00
CA ARG A 98 -28.59 3.14 -25.81
C ARG A 98 -29.13 3.53 -27.19
N VAL A 99 -28.57 2.93 -28.25
CA VAL A 99 -29.00 3.14 -29.64
C VAL A 99 -30.07 2.10 -30.00
N LYS A 100 -29.81 0.83 -29.71
CA LYS A 100 -30.76 -0.27 -29.92
C LYS A 100 -31.53 -0.54 -28.62
N PRO A 101 -32.86 -0.30 -28.54
CA PRO A 101 -33.63 -0.54 -27.32
C PRO A 101 -33.42 -1.94 -26.73
N LEU A 102 -33.61 -2.08 -25.43
CA LEU A 102 -33.54 -3.40 -24.80
C LEU A 102 -34.61 -4.34 -25.38
N PRO A 103 -34.33 -5.64 -25.51
CA PRO A 103 -35.33 -6.63 -25.86
C PRO A 103 -36.52 -6.57 -24.88
N THR A 104 -37.75 -6.60 -25.40
CA THR A 104 -38.97 -6.61 -24.57
C THR A 104 -39.11 -7.90 -23.78
N LYS A 105 -38.76 -9.03 -24.40
CA LYS A 105 -38.68 -10.33 -23.74
C LYS A 105 -37.28 -10.52 -23.16
N LYS A 106 -37.22 -10.68 -21.84
CA LYS A 106 -35.99 -11.02 -21.13
C LYS A 106 -35.73 -12.52 -21.12
N THR A 107 -34.47 -12.94 -21.04
CA THR A 107 -34.06 -14.35 -21.00
C THR A 107 -33.19 -14.61 -19.77
N GLY A 108 -33.62 -15.55 -18.93
CA GLY A 108 -32.95 -15.89 -17.67
C GLY A 108 -33.20 -14.89 -16.55
N LYS A 109 -33.27 -15.39 -15.32
CA LYS A 109 -33.43 -14.63 -14.08
C LYS A 109 -32.17 -14.74 -13.24
N VAL A 110 -31.60 -13.59 -12.85
CA VAL A 110 -30.43 -13.50 -11.97
C VAL A 110 -30.78 -12.69 -10.73
N ILE A 111 -30.45 -13.22 -9.55
CA ILE A 111 -30.45 -12.47 -8.30
C ILE A 111 -29.03 -12.04 -7.96
N ILE A 112 -28.84 -10.77 -7.68
CA ILE A 112 -27.56 -10.20 -7.24
C ILE A 112 -27.67 -9.85 -5.77
N ILE A 113 -26.77 -10.36 -4.94
CA ILE A 113 -26.72 -10.07 -3.50
C ILE A 113 -25.72 -8.95 -3.26
N GLY A 114 -26.22 -7.76 -2.91
CA GLY A 114 -25.46 -6.55 -2.67
C GLY A 114 -25.53 -5.55 -3.83
N SER A 115 -25.85 -4.29 -3.51
CA SER A 115 -25.90 -3.16 -4.45
C SER A 115 -24.68 -2.23 -4.30
N GLY A 116 -23.52 -2.81 -3.96
CA GLY A 116 -22.23 -2.15 -4.13
C GLY A 116 -21.87 -1.94 -5.61
N VAL A 117 -20.75 -1.28 -5.88
CA VAL A 117 -20.32 -0.99 -7.27
C VAL A 117 -20.20 -2.28 -8.11
N SER A 118 -19.68 -3.37 -7.55
CA SER A 118 -19.58 -4.67 -8.24
C SER A 118 -20.95 -5.22 -8.65
N GLY A 119 -21.91 -5.27 -7.72
CA GLY A 119 -23.27 -5.74 -8.00
C GLY A 119 -24.02 -4.85 -8.99
N LEU A 120 -23.87 -3.52 -8.88
CA LEU A 120 -24.50 -2.57 -9.81
C LEU A 120 -23.92 -2.64 -11.22
N ALA A 121 -22.60 -2.77 -11.36
CA ALA A 121 -21.94 -2.92 -12.65
C ALA A 121 -22.38 -4.22 -13.34
N ALA A 122 -22.42 -5.34 -12.61
CA ALA A 122 -22.92 -6.61 -13.13
C ALA A 122 -24.41 -6.52 -13.52
N ALA A 123 -25.24 -5.88 -12.68
CA ALA A 123 -26.66 -5.70 -12.96
C ALA A 123 -26.91 -4.92 -14.26
N ARG A 124 -26.18 -3.82 -14.47
CA ARG A 124 -26.22 -3.02 -15.71
C ARG A 124 -25.84 -3.86 -16.93
N GLN A 125 -24.76 -4.64 -16.85
CA GLN A 125 -24.32 -5.48 -17.96
C GLN A 125 -25.32 -6.60 -18.28
N LEU A 126 -25.79 -7.36 -17.26
CA LEU A 126 -26.75 -8.44 -17.46
C LEU A 126 -28.09 -7.93 -18.00
N GLN A 127 -28.57 -6.79 -17.51
CA GLN A 127 -29.75 -6.12 -18.07
C GLN A 127 -29.50 -5.67 -19.52
N SER A 128 -28.30 -5.15 -19.83
CA SER A 128 -27.90 -4.81 -21.20
C SER A 128 -27.95 -6.01 -22.14
N PHE A 129 -27.60 -7.20 -21.65
CA PHE A 129 -27.68 -8.46 -22.38
C PHE A 129 -29.10 -9.05 -22.44
N GLY A 130 -30.11 -8.35 -21.92
CA GLY A 130 -31.50 -8.75 -21.99
C GLY A 130 -31.92 -9.77 -20.92
N MET A 131 -31.17 -9.90 -19.82
CA MET A 131 -31.56 -10.75 -18.69
C MET A 131 -32.50 -10.04 -17.72
N ASP A 132 -33.28 -10.81 -16.96
CA ASP A 132 -34.04 -10.27 -15.83
C ASP A 132 -33.19 -10.27 -14.56
N VAL A 133 -32.98 -9.10 -13.97
CA VAL A 133 -32.05 -8.91 -12.86
C VAL A 133 -32.76 -8.19 -11.73
N THR A 134 -32.66 -8.75 -10.52
CA THR A 134 -33.07 -8.09 -9.28
C THR A 134 -31.91 -8.08 -8.30
N VAL A 135 -31.63 -6.93 -7.70
CA VAL A 135 -30.56 -6.75 -6.71
C VAL A 135 -31.16 -6.70 -5.30
N LEU A 136 -30.61 -7.45 -4.36
CA LEU A 136 -31.03 -7.46 -2.95
C LEU A 136 -29.98 -6.74 -2.10
N GLU A 137 -30.36 -5.68 -1.40
CA GLU A 137 -29.48 -4.85 -0.59
C GLU A 137 -29.98 -4.76 0.84
N ALA A 138 -29.12 -5.07 1.80
CA ALA A 138 -29.48 -5.03 3.22
C ALA A 138 -29.66 -3.59 3.73
N ARG A 139 -28.89 -2.64 3.20
CA ARG A 139 -28.96 -1.23 3.58
C ARG A 139 -30.19 -0.53 2.98
N ASP A 140 -30.44 0.65 3.47
CA ASP A 140 -31.41 1.62 2.96
C ASP A 140 -30.87 2.48 1.80
N ARG A 141 -29.68 2.14 1.29
CA ARG A 141 -28.99 2.85 0.20
C ARG A 141 -28.15 1.91 -0.66
N VAL A 142 -27.85 2.35 -1.88
CA VAL A 142 -26.87 1.71 -2.75
C VAL A 142 -25.42 2.12 -2.41
N GLY A 143 -24.46 1.49 -3.09
CA GLY A 143 -23.04 1.86 -3.07
C GLY A 143 -22.19 1.11 -2.03
N GLY A 144 -22.81 0.54 -0.99
CA GLY A 144 -22.11 -0.26 0.02
C GLY A 144 -20.98 0.52 0.68
N ARG A 145 -19.73 0.11 0.43
CA ARG A 145 -18.49 0.75 0.94
C ARG A 145 -18.13 2.06 0.23
N VAL A 146 -18.88 2.46 -0.80
CA VAL A 146 -18.89 3.85 -1.30
C VAL A 146 -19.99 4.58 -0.53
N ALA A 147 -19.61 5.28 0.53
CA ALA A 147 -20.52 5.91 1.48
C ALA A 147 -20.17 7.38 1.68
N THR A 148 -21.05 8.26 1.21
CA THR A 148 -20.90 9.71 1.33
C THR A 148 -21.85 10.24 2.41
N PHE A 149 -21.31 10.91 3.42
CA PHE A 149 -22.07 11.75 4.34
C PHE A 149 -22.47 13.05 3.64
N ARG A 150 -23.75 13.42 3.76
CA ARG A 150 -24.31 14.67 3.22
C ARG A 150 -25.21 15.32 4.27
N LYS A 151 -24.91 16.56 4.67
CA LYS A 151 -25.77 17.37 5.54
C LYS A 151 -25.59 18.85 5.23
N GLY A 152 -26.65 19.50 4.78
CA GLY A 152 -26.56 20.86 4.24
C GLY A 152 -25.52 20.94 3.12
N ASN A 153 -24.54 21.83 3.27
CA ASN A 153 -23.44 22.02 2.31
C ASN A 153 -22.25 21.08 2.54
N TYR A 154 -22.26 20.28 3.61
CA TYR A 154 -21.17 19.37 3.92
C TYR A 154 -21.32 18.06 3.13
N VAL A 155 -20.24 17.68 2.46
CA VAL A 155 -20.10 16.42 1.71
C VAL A 155 -18.76 15.81 2.08
N ALA A 156 -18.77 14.59 2.59
CA ALA A 156 -17.55 13.88 2.96
C ALA A 156 -17.71 12.35 2.77
N ASP A 157 -16.70 11.70 2.18
CA ASP A 157 -16.72 10.25 1.98
C ASP A 157 -16.12 9.47 3.17
N LEU A 158 -16.98 8.72 3.85
CA LEU A 158 -16.63 7.76 4.90
C LEU A 158 -16.03 6.47 4.32
N GLY A 159 -16.32 6.20 3.04
CA GLY A 159 -15.84 5.05 2.30
C GLY A 159 -14.73 5.39 1.31
N ALA A 160 -14.80 4.84 0.09
CA ALA A 160 -13.90 5.23 -1.00
C ALA A 160 -14.00 6.74 -1.30
N MET A 161 -12.85 7.40 -1.45
CA MET A 161 -12.78 8.85 -1.76
C MET A 161 -11.75 9.19 -2.86
N VAL A 162 -10.84 8.26 -3.18
CA VAL A 162 -9.73 8.47 -4.12
C VAL A 162 -9.94 7.64 -5.39
N VAL A 163 -9.60 8.22 -6.53
CA VAL A 163 -9.39 7.56 -7.82
C VAL A 163 -7.88 7.50 -8.06
N THR A 164 -7.30 6.31 -8.06
CA THR A 164 -5.86 6.07 -8.22
C THR A 164 -5.50 6.11 -9.71
N GLY A 165 -4.96 7.24 -10.18
CA GLY A 165 -4.62 7.43 -11.59
C GLY A 165 -5.81 7.36 -12.55
N LEU A 166 -5.61 7.75 -13.80
CA LEU A 166 -6.63 7.62 -14.85
C LEU A 166 -6.15 6.78 -16.03
N GLY A 167 -4.84 6.63 -16.23
CA GLY A 167 -4.27 5.80 -17.29
C GLY A 167 -4.50 4.33 -16.99
N GLY A 168 -5.31 3.66 -17.81
CA GLY A 168 -5.71 2.26 -17.60
C GLY A 168 -6.91 2.08 -16.66
N ASN A 169 -7.35 3.12 -15.95
CA ASN A 169 -8.41 3.04 -14.95
C ASN A 169 -9.82 3.10 -15.60
N PRO A 170 -10.72 2.12 -15.38
CA PRO A 170 -12.08 2.19 -15.93
C PRO A 170 -12.91 3.35 -15.36
N MET A 171 -12.53 3.91 -14.20
CA MET A 171 -13.15 5.10 -13.65
C MET A 171 -12.94 6.34 -14.52
N ALA A 172 -11.95 6.36 -15.42
CA ALA A 172 -11.80 7.42 -16.42
C ALA A 172 -12.95 7.43 -17.45
N VAL A 173 -13.52 6.26 -17.75
CA VAL A 173 -14.72 6.15 -18.58
C VAL A 173 -15.94 6.60 -17.79
N VAL A 174 -16.09 6.10 -16.56
CA VAL A 174 -17.22 6.44 -15.69
C VAL A 174 -17.26 7.93 -15.37
N SER A 175 -16.12 8.60 -15.18
CA SER A 175 -16.07 10.05 -14.93
C SER A 175 -16.45 10.90 -16.13
N LYS A 176 -16.40 10.35 -17.35
CA LYS A 176 -16.97 10.99 -18.55
C LYS A 176 -18.49 10.79 -18.64
N GLN A 177 -19.01 9.71 -18.05
CA GLN A 177 -20.43 9.35 -18.08
C GLN A 177 -21.23 9.99 -16.93
N VAL A 178 -20.61 10.11 -15.76
CA VAL A 178 -21.17 10.67 -14.52
C VAL A 178 -20.53 12.02 -14.27
N ASN A 179 -21.28 12.98 -13.73
CA ASN A 179 -20.74 14.27 -13.31
C ASN A 179 -19.87 14.13 -12.04
N MET A 180 -18.67 13.56 -12.18
CA MET A 180 -17.69 13.43 -11.11
C MET A 180 -16.79 14.68 -11.07
N GLU A 181 -16.78 15.40 -9.95
CA GLU A 181 -15.87 16.53 -9.74
C GLU A 181 -14.49 16.03 -9.28
N LEU A 182 -13.69 15.55 -10.23
CA LEU A 182 -12.34 15.06 -9.93
C LEU A 182 -11.36 16.22 -9.67
N ALA A 183 -10.64 16.15 -8.55
CA ALA A 183 -9.59 17.11 -8.20
C ALA A 183 -8.30 16.38 -7.83
N LYS A 184 -7.17 16.83 -8.38
CA LYS A 184 -5.85 16.27 -8.04
C LYS A 184 -5.52 16.48 -6.56
N ILE A 185 -4.89 15.49 -5.95
CA ILE A 185 -4.32 15.58 -4.60
C ILE A 185 -2.89 16.10 -4.74
N LYS A 186 -2.56 17.21 -4.10
CA LYS A 186 -1.17 17.65 -3.97
C LYS A 186 -0.46 16.79 -2.92
N GLN A 187 0.68 16.20 -3.28
CA GLN A 187 1.38 15.23 -2.42
C GLN A 187 2.16 15.86 -1.25
N LYS A 188 2.32 17.19 -1.22
CA LYS A 188 2.97 17.86 -0.08
C LYS A 188 2.19 17.57 1.21
N CYS A 189 2.85 16.90 2.16
CA CYS A 189 2.29 16.50 3.44
C CYS A 189 3.24 16.87 4.58
N PRO A 190 3.15 18.09 5.16
CA PRO A 190 3.97 18.42 6.31
C PRO A 190 3.60 17.53 7.50
N LEU A 191 4.62 17.08 8.23
CA LEU A 191 4.47 16.30 9.46
C LEU A 191 4.58 17.20 10.69
N TYR A 192 3.76 16.94 11.69
CA TYR A 192 3.79 17.62 12.99
C TYR A 192 3.98 16.59 14.10
N GLU A 193 4.95 16.83 14.97
CA GLU A 193 5.20 15.99 16.14
C GLU A 193 4.09 16.14 17.18
N ALA A 194 4.06 15.25 18.17
CA ALA A 194 3.06 15.27 19.25
C ALA A 194 3.06 16.60 20.06
N ASN A 195 4.15 17.37 20.01
CA ASN A 195 4.24 18.71 20.61
C ASN A 195 3.60 19.83 19.75
N GLY A 196 3.09 19.50 18.55
CA GLY A 196 2.48 20.44 17.61
C GLY A 196 3.44 21.17 16.67
N GLN A 197 4.75 20.96 16.81
CA GLN A 197 5.76 21.58 15.94
C GLN A 197 5.99 20.77 14.67
N ALA A 198 6.29 21.47 13.57
CA ALA A 198 6.57 20.81 12.30
C ALA A 198 7.92 20.07 12.34
N VAL A 199 7.97 18.91 11.71
CA VAL A 199 9.22 18.17 11.49
C VAL A 199 10.11 18.98 10.53
N PRO A 200 11.40 19.23 10.86
CA PRO A 200 12.32 19.87 9.95
C PRO A 200 12.46 19.08 8.65
N LYS A 201 12.51 19.80 7.52
CA LYS A 201 12.56 19.19 6.18
C LYS A 201 13.67 18.14 6.02
N GLU A 202 14.86 18.42 6.55
CA GLU A 202 15.99 17.48 6.51
C GLU A 202 15.67 16.14 7.20
N LYS A 203 14.94 16.17 8.32
CA LYS A 203 14.53 14.95 9.03
C LYS A 203 13.41 14.21 8.30
N ASP A 204 12.45 14.96 7.73
CA ASP A 204 11.37 14.39 6.93
C ASP A 204 11.95 13.59 5.74
N GLU A 205 12.83 14.22 4.95
CA GLU A 205 13.48 13.58 3.80
C GLU A 205 14.40 12.41 4.20
N MET A 206 15.19 12.56 5.27
CA MET A 206 16.09 11.50 5.74
C MET A 206 15.32 10.25 6.20
N VAL A 207 14.25 10.42 6.99
CA VAL A 207 13.48 9.30 7.52
C VAL A 207 12.60 8.67 6.44
N GLU A 208 12.06 9.45 5.51
CA GLU A 208 11.35 8.92 4.34
C GLU A 208 12.28 8.08 3.46
N GLN A 209 13.51 8.55 3.21
CA GLN A 209 14.50 7.80 2.45
C GLN A 209 14.85 6.47 3.15
N GLU A 210 15.04 6.49 4.47
CA GLU A 210 15.34 5.26 5.21
C GLU A 210 14.15 4.30 5.27
N PHE A 211 12.92 4.81 5.37
CA PHE A 211 11.70 4.01 5.24
C PHE A 211 11.67 3.23 3.92
N ASN A 212 11.94 3.90 2.79
CA ASN A 212 11.96 3.24 1.48
C ASN A 212 13.09 2.20 1.39
N ARG A 213 14.28 2.49 1.93
CA ARG A 213 15.41 1.53 1.99
C ARG A 213 15.07 0.29 2.83
N LEU A 214 14.33 0.46 3.93
CA LEU A 214 13.85 -0.66 4.74
C LEU A 214 12.88 -1.55 3.95
N LEU A 215 11.97 -0.98 3.16
CA LEU A 215 11.09 -1.77 2.29
C LEU A 215 11.88 -2.55 1.23
N GLU A 216 12.82 -1.90 0.54
CA GLU A 216 13.71 -2.58 -0.42
C GLU A 216 14.48 -3.73 0.24
N ALA A 217 14.99 -3.52 1.45
CA ALA A 217 15.69 -4.55 2.22
C ALA A 217 14.77 -5.73 2.58
N THR A 218 13.49 -5.50 2.89
CA THR A 218 12.53 -6.60 3.11
C THR A 218 12.24 -7.38 1.83
N SER A 219 12.18 -6.70 0.68
CA SER A 219 12.05 -7.38 -0.63
C SER A 219 13.29 -8.21 -0.94
N TYR A 220 14.50 -7.71 -0.65
CA TYR A 220 15.73 -8.49 -0.74
C TYR A 220 15.69 -9.73 0.17
N LEU A 221 15.26 -9.57 1.43
CA LEU A 221 15.11 -10.67 2.38
C LEU A 221 14.16 -11.76 1.85
N SER A 222 13.04 -11.35 1.27
CA SER A 222 12.03 -12.23 0.69
C SER A 222 12.51 -12.97 -0.56
N HIS A 223 13.07 -12.25 -1.52
CA HIS A 223 13.32 -12.75 -2.88
C HIS A 223 14.73 -13.32 -3.07
N GLN A 224 15.72 -12.83 -2.33
CA GLN A 224 17.12 -13.24 -2.47
C GLN A 224 17.54 -14.24 -1.38
N LEU A 225 17.01 -14.10 -0.16
CA LEU A 225 17.35 -14.99 0.96
C LEU A 225 16.26 -16.02 1.29
N ASP A 226 15.13 -15.98 0.58
CA ASP A 226 13.94 -16.82 0.81
C ASP A 226 13.47 -16.82 2.28
N PHE A 227 13.56 -15.66 2.96
CA PHE A 227 13.14 -15.47 4.35
C PHE A 227 11.61 -15.36 4.48
N ASN A 228 10.89 -16.38 3.99
CA ASN A 228 9.43 -16.36 3.86
C ASN A 228 8.72 -17.24 4.91
N VAL A 229 9.45 -18.10 5.62
CA VAL A 229 8.92 -18.97 6.68
C VAL A 229 9.85 -18.92 7.90
N LEU A 230 9.26 -18.68 9.08
CA LEU A 230 9.96 -18.69 10.36
C LEU A 230 9.16 -19.54 11.36
N ASN A 231 9.78 -20.55 11.95
CA ASN A 231 9.14 -21.47 12.91
C ASN A 231 7.81 -22.06 12.40
N ASN A 232 7.84 -22.55 11.14
CA ASN A 232 6.69 -23.14 10.44
C ASN A 232 5.49 -22.19 10.23
N LYS A 233 5.70 -20.88 10.38
CA LYS A 233 4.70 -19.85 10.09
C LYS A 233 5.18 -18.95 8.96
N PRO A 234 4.26 -18.46 8.09
CA PRO A 234 4.61 -17.48 7.08
C PRO A 234 5.10 -16.19 7.73
N VAL A 235 6.15 -15.60 7.19
CA VAL A 235 6.70 -14.33 7.67
C VAL A 235 5.82 -13.17 7.18
N SER A 236 5.55 -12.24 8.09
CA SER A 236 4.85 -11.00 7.76
C SER A 236 5.81 -9.86 7.41
N LEU A 237 5.31 -8.85 6.71
CA LEU A 237 6.08 -7.64 6.41
C LEU A 237 6.59 -6.96 7.70
N GLY A 238 5.75 -6.89 8.74
CA GLY A 238 6.14 -6.33 10.04
C GLY A 238 7.31 -7.07 10.69
N GLN A 239 7.31 -8.41 10.65
CA GLN A 239 8.42 -9.20 11.17
C GLN A 239 9.70 -9.00 10.37
N ALA A 240 9.61 -8.89 9.04
CA ALA A 240 10.78 -8.62 8.21
C ALA A 240 11.38 -7.24 8.49
N LEU A 241 10.54 -6.20 8.62
CA LEU A 241 10.98 -4.85 9.01
C LEU A 241 11.68 -4.84 10.36
N GLU A 242 11.14 -5.55 11.36
CA GLU A 242 11.79 -5.69 12.67
C GLU A 242 13.17 -6.35 12.55
N VAL A 243 13.30 -7.43 11.79
CA VAL A 243 14.58 -8.11 11.54
C VAL A 243 15.57 -7.18 10.86
N VAL A 244 15.17 -6.47 9.80
CA VAL A 244 16.06 -5.53 9.09
C VAL A 244 16.53 -4.43 10.03
N ILE A 245 15.63 -3.79 10.78
CA ILE A 245 16.00 -2.72 11.74
C ILE A 245 17.00 -3.24 12.78
N GLN A 246 16.77 -4.44 13.34
CA GLN A 246 17.70 -5.05 14.31
C GLN A 246 19.08 -5.33 13.70
N LEU A 247 19.14 -5.74 12.42
CA LEU A 247 20.41 -5.93 11.72
C LEU A 247 21.14 -4.60 11.47
N GLN A 248 20.42 -3.51 11.17
CA GLN A 248 21.02 -2.18 11.06
C GLN A 248 21.56 -1.67 12.39
N GLU A 249 20.80 -1.83 13.48
CA GLU A 249 21.25 -1.50 14.84
C GLU A 249 22.47 -2.33 15.27
N LYS A 250 22.48 -3.63 14.93
CA LYS A 250 23.63 -4.50 15.15
C LYS A 250 24.85 -3.99 14.37
N HIS A 251 24.69 -3.64 13.09
CA HIS A 251 25.79 -3.16 12.26
C HIS A 251 26.41 -1.87 12.82
N VAL A 252 25.61 -0.92 13.30
CA VAL A 252 26.13 0.28 13.99
C VAL A 252 27.00 -0.08 15.19
N LYS A 253 26.59 -1.08 15.99
CA LYS A 253 27.39 -1.56 17.13
C LYS A 253 28.67 -2.26 16.69
N ASP A 254 28.61 -3.04 15.61
CA ASP A 254 29.79 -3.71 15.06
C ASP A 254 30.84 -2.68 14.57
N GLU A 255 30.40 -1.60 13.89
CA GLU A 255 31.26 -0.48 13.46
C GLU A 255 31.90 0.24 14.64
N GLN A 256 31.14 0.52 15.71
CA GLN A 256 31.67 1.12 16.93
C GLN A 256 32.75 0.23 17.56
N ILE A 257 32.47 -1.08 17.70
CA ILE A 257 33.43 -2.04 18.26
C ILE A 257 34.69 -2.09 17.40
N GLU A 258 34.58 -2.11 16.07
CA GLU A 258 35.72 -2.11 15.17
C GLU A 258 36.55 -0.83 15.29
N HIS A 259 35.89 0.34 15.36
CA HIS A 259 36.53 1.63 15.52
C HIS A 259 37.35 1.70 16.82
N TRP A 260 36.75 1.35 17.96
CA TRP A 260 37.46 1.36 19.24
C TRP A 260 38.59 0.34 19.30
N LYS A 261 38.45 -0.81 18.64
CA LYS A 261 39.55 -1.77 18.49
C LYS A 261 40.74 -1.19 17.72
N LYS A 262 40.51 -0.36 16.68
CA LYS A 262 41.60 0.32 15.94
C LYS A 262 42.34 1.32 16.83
N ILE A 263 41.61 2.05 17.68
CA ILE A 263 42.19 2.96 18.67
C ILE A 263 43.03 2.17 19.67
N VAL A 264 42.48 1.15 20.33
CA VAL A 264 43.21 0.32 21.31
C VAL A 264 44.46 -0.28 20.69
N LYS A 265 44.39 -0.81 19.46
CA LYS A 265 45.56 -1.33 18.75
C LYS A 265 46.64 -0.26 18.55
N THR A 266 46.25 0.95 18.17
CA THR A 266 47.20 2.07 17.96
C THR A 266 47.78 2.55 19.30
N GLN A 267 47.00 2.54 20.38
CA GLN A 267 47.49 2.81 21.74
C GLN A 267 48.46 1.74 22.24
N GLU A 268 48.22 0.46 21.93
CA GLU A 268 49.15 -0.63 22.25
C GLU A 268 50.48 -0.47 21.49
N GLU A 269 50.43 -0.16 20.19
CA GLU A 269 51.61 0.16 19.39
C GLU A 269 52.39 1.36 19.98
N LEU A 270 51.69 2.41 20.41
CA LEU A 270 52.28 3.58 21.06
C LEU A 270 52.88 3.24 22.43
N LYS A 271 52.20 2.43 23.25
CA LYS A 271 52.70 1.99 24.55
C LYS A 271 54.01 1.20 24.40
N ASP A 272 54.07 0.28 23.45
CA ASP A 272 55.28 -0.50 23.17
C ASP A 272 56.41 0.39 22.67
N LEU A 273 56.11 1.38 21.82
CA LEU A 273 57.06 2.38 21.36
C LEU A 273 57.61 3.23 22.53
N LEU A 274 56.74 3.74 23.39
CA LEU A 274 57.13 4.53 24.56
C LEU A 274 57.99 3.73 25.54
N ASN A 275 57.66 2.45 25.76
CA ASN A 275 58.50 1.55 26.56
C ASN A 275 59.91 1.40 25.96
N LYS A 276 60.03 1.27 24.64
CA LYS A 276 61.34 1.23 23.95
C LYS A 276 62.10 2.54 24.13
N MET A 277 61.44 3.67 23.95
CA MET A 277 62.05 5.00 24.10
C MET A 277 62.53 5.26 25.52
N VAL A 278 61.74 4.90 26.54
CA VAL A 278 62.15 5.02 27.96
C VAL A 278 63.40 4.21 28.25
N ASN A 279 63.44 2.95 27.80
CA ASN A 279 64.63 2.10 27.96
C ASN A 279 65.85 2.63 27.21
N LEU A 280 65.67 3.15 25.99
CA LEU A 280 66.74 3.72 25.17
C LEU A 280 67.28 5.01 25.79
N LYS A 281 66.41 5.85 26.37
CA LYS A 281 66.78 7.08 27.09
C LYS A 281 67.67 6.79 28.29
N GLU A 282 67.37 5.77 29.09
CA GLU A 282 68.24 5.37 30.21
C GLU A 282 69.62 4.88 29.72
N LYS A 283 69.69 4.13 28.61
CA LYS A 283 70.97 3.75 27.99
C LYS A 283 71.76 4.96 27.50
N ILE A 284 71.11 5.92 26.84
CA ILE A 284 71.73 7.18 26.39
C ILE A 284 72.28 7.95 27.59
N LYS A 285 71.53 8.04 28.68
CA LYS A 285 71.94 8.72 29.92
C LYS A 285 73.18 8.08 30.54
N GLU A 286 73.21 6.76 30.65
CA GLU A 286 74.38 6.02 31.15
C GLU A 286 75.60 6.21 30.24
N LEU A 287 75.41 6.06 28.92
CA LEU A 287 76.49 6.16 27.95
C LEU A 287 77.04 7.58 27.84
N HIS A 288 76.19 8.60 28.01
CA HIS A 288 76.61 10.00 28.09
C HIS A 288 77.50 10.25 29.31
N GLN A 289 77.15 9.68 30.47
CA GLN A 289 77.96 9.77 31.68
C GLN A 289 79.35 9.12 31.47
N GLN A 290 79.39 7.93 30.87
CA GLN A 290 80.65 7.25 30.51
C GLN A 290 81.49 8.07 29.51
N TYR A 291 80.87 8.68 28.50
CA TYR A 291 81.53 9.57 27.56
C TYR A 291 82.13 10.80 28.26
N LYS A 292 81.40 11.39 29.20
CA LYS A 292 81.83 12.55 29.97
C LYS A 292 83.06 12.22 30.82
N GLU A 293 83.00 11.13 31.57
CA GLU A 293 84.12 10.61 32.37
C GLU A 293 85.35 10.33 31.51
N ALA A 294 85.17 9.66 30.36
CA ALA A 294 86.26 9.45 29.40
C ALA A 294 86.83 10.79 28.88
N SER A 295 85.99 11.79 28.67
CA SER A 295 86.38 13.12 28.16
C SER A 295 87.07 14.01 29.20
N GLU A 296 86.94 13.73 30.49
CA GLU A 296 87.58 14.51 31.57
C GLU A 296 89.11 14.27 31.67
N VAL A 297 89.62 13.16 31.13
CA VAL A 297 91.04 12.77 31.16
C VAL A 297 91.95 13.71 30.34
N LYS A 298 92.25 14.95 30.74
CA LYS A 298 92.88 15.98 29.86
C LYS A 298 94.05 15.55 28.93
N PRO A 299 94.17 16.11 27.71
CA PRO A 299 95.30 15.84 26.82
C PRO A 299 96.66 16.29 27.38
N PRO A 300 97.79 15.66 26.96
CA PRO A 300 97.88 14.54 26.01
C PRO A 300 97.50 13.20 26.66
N ARG A 301 96.82 12.33 25.89
CA ARG A 301 96.36 10.99 26.32
C ARG A 301 96.92 9.92 25.38
N ASP A 302 97.00 8.67 25.85
CA ASP A 302 97.36 7.54 24.98
C ASP A 302 96.25 7.19 23.97
N ILE A 303 96.58 6.35 22.98
CA ILE A 303 95.66 5.99 21.90
C ILE A 303 94.43 5.22 22.40
N THR A 304 94.53 4.50 23.52
CA THR A 304 93.40 3.76 24.09
C THR A 304 92.39 4.69 24.75
N ALA A 305 92.85 5.72 25.45
CA ALA A 305 92.00 6.76 26.03
C ALA A 305 91.34 7.62 24.93
N GLU A 306 92.04 7.95 23.86
CA GLU A 306 91.47 8.65 22.70
C GLU A 306 90.43 7.77 21.97
N PHE A 307 90.72 6.48 21.76
CA PHE A 307 89.76 5.52 21.21
C PHE A 307 88.51 5.39 22.06
N LEU A 308 88.63 5.35 23.39
CA LEU A 308 87.48 5.26 24.29
C LEU A 308 86.54 6.46 24.14
N VAL A 309 87.08 7.68 24.09
CA VAL A 309 86.29 8.90 23.85
C VAL A 309 85.57 8.83 22.50
N LYS A 310 86.29 8.49 21.42
CA LYS A 310 85.72 8.40 20.07
C LYS A 310 84.67 7.28 19.94
N SER A 311 84.92 6.13 20.55
CA SER A 311 84.02 4.97 20.58
C SER A 311 82.71 5.31 21.30
N LYS A 312 82.79 5.86 22.51
CA LYS A 312 81.61 6.28 23.28
C LYS A 312 80.84 7.40 22.59
N HIS A 313 81.53 8.34 21.93
CA HIS A 313 80.88 9.37 21.13
C HIS A 313 80.09 8.80 19.94
N ARG A 314 80.68 7.85 19.19
CA ARG A 314 80.00 7.13 18.10
C ARG A 314 78.76 6.40 18.62
N ASP A 315 78.92 5.62 19.68
CA ASP A 315 77.83 4.81 20.24
C ASP A 315 76.69 5.69 20.77
N LEU A 316 77.03 6.80 21.44
CA LEU A 316 76.05 7.78 21.90
C LEU A 316 75.30 8.42 20.72
N THR A 317 76.01 8.79 19.65
CA THR A 317 75.40 9.36 18.45
C THR A 317 74.45 8.36 17.77
N ALA A 318 74.82 7.08 17.73
CA ALA A 318 73.99 6.03 17.16
C ALA A 318 72.69 5.82 17.96
N LEU A 319 72.77 5.77 19.31
CA LEU A 319 71.58 5.64 20.15
C LEU A 319 70.68 6.88 20.09
N CYS A 320 71.26 8.09 20.03
CA CYS A 320 70.47 9.32 19.85
C CYS A 320 69.70 9.29 18.51
N LYS A 321 70.34 8.85 17.43
CA LYS A 321 69.67 8.71 16.13
C LYS A 321 68.51 7.70 16.19
N GLU A 322 68.72 6.55 16.83
CA GLU A 322 67.65 5.56 17.03
C GLU A 322 66.49 6.15 17.87
N TYR A 323 66.80 6.96 18.88
CA TYR A 323 65.79 7.65 19.68
C TYR A 323 65.00 8.67 18.85
N ASP A 324 65.66 9.44 17.98
CA ASP A 324 65.01 10.40 17.10
C ASP A 324 64.04 9.72 16.11
N GLU A 325 64.43 8.56 15.55
CA GLU A 325 63.57 7.74 14.68
C GLU A 325 62.32 7.21 15.42
N LEU A 326 62.49 6.78 16.68
CA LEU A 326 61.36 6.38 17.53
C LEU A 326 60.46 7.57 17.88
N ALA A 327 61.02 8.76 18.14
CA ALA A 327 60.25 9.97 18.40
C ALA A 327 59.46 10.44 17.17
N GLU A 328 60.01 10.30 15.96
CA GLU A 328 59.26 10.56 14.72
C GLU A 328 58.09 9.58 14.57
N THR A 329 58.31 8.31 14.90
CA THR A 329 57.26 7.29 14.90
C THR A 329 56.19 7.59 15.96
N GLN A 330 56.57 8.12 17.11
CA GLN A 330 55.66 8.53 18.18
C GLN A 330 54.69 9.59 17.65
N GLY A 331 55.19 10.64 17.00
CA GLY A 331 54.36 11.69 16.42
C GLY A 331 53.33 11.15 15.42
N LYS A 332 53.74 10.22 14.54
CA LYS A 332 52.82 9.58 13.58
C LYS A 332 51.72 8.77 14.25
N LEU A 333 52.02 8.04 15.32
CA LEU A 333 51.02 7.26 16.06
C LEU A 333 50.07 8.17 16.84
N GLU A 334 50.58 9.26 17.43
CA GLU A 334 49.76 10.26 18.12
C GLU A 334 48.82 11.00 17.17
N GLU A 335 49.30 11.41 15.99
CA GLU A 335 48.46 12.01 14.93
C GLU A 335 47.35 11.05 14.48
N LYS A 336 47.70 9.78 14.23
CA LYS A 336 46.72 8.75 13.87
C LYS A 336 45.69 8.51 14.98
N LEU A 337 46.11 8.59 16.25
CA LEU A 337 45.19 8.47 17.38
C LEU A 337 44.18 9.63 17.39
N GLN A 338 44.66 10.86 17.21
CA GLN A 338 43.82 12.04 17.13
C GLN A 338 42.85 11.98 15.94
N GLU A 339 43.30 11.48 14.80
CA GLU A 339 42.45 11.26 13.63
C GLU A 339 41.31 10.28 13.93
N LEU A 340 41.61 9.16 14.58
CA LEU A 340 40.59 8.18 14.97
C LEU A 340 39.62 8.76 15.99
N GLU A 341 40.12 9.41 17.04
CA GLU A 341 39.29 10.01 18.11
C GLU A 341 38.39 11.14 17.59
N ALA A 342 38.80 11.87 16.55
CA ALA A 342 38.03 12.94 15.94
C ALA A 342 36.92 12.44 14.97
N ASN A 343 36.98 11.19 14.52
CA ASN A 343 36.07 10.63 13.51
C ASN A 343 35.35 9.36 14.00
N PRO A 344 34.54 9.45 15.07
CA PRO A 344 33.75 8.31 15.52
C PRO A 344 32.68 7.93 14.49
N PRO A 345 32.30 6.64 14.38
CA PRO A 345 31.15 6.23 13.59
C PRO A 345 29.84 6.71 14.22
N SER A 346 28.72 6.48 13.54
CA SER A 346 27.39 6.80 14.04
C SER A 346 27.14 6.23 15.45
N ASP A 347 26.56 7.03 16.33
CA ASP A 347 26.25 6.64 17.71
C ASP A 347 25.02 5.73 17.80
N VAL A 348 24.00 6.03 17.00
CA VAL A 348 22.75 5.26 16.91
C VAL A 348 22.35 5.10 15.45
N TYR A 349 21.57 4.06 15.16
CA TYR A 349 20.91 3.91 13.85
C TYR A 349 19.76 4.91 13.71
N LEU A 350 18.83 4.92 14.67
CA LEU A 350 17.72 5.87 14.73
C LEU A 350 17.58 6.40 16.17
N SER A 351 17.44 7.71 16.34
CA SER A 351 17.05 8.26 17.64
C SER A 351 15.57 7.98 17.92
N SER A 352 15.11 8.18 19.16
CA SER A 352 13.69 8.02 19.51
C SER A 352 12.77 8.91 18.66
N ARG A 353 13.22 10.12 18.32
CA ARG A 353 12.46 11.05 17.47
C ARG A 353 12.42 10.58 16.01
N ASP A 354 13.53 10.05 15.49
CA ASP A 354 13.56 9.49 14.13
C ASP A 354 12.66 8.25 14.04
N ARG A 355 12.68 7.39 15.08
CA ARG A 355 11.80 6.22 15.16
C ARG A 355 10.32 6.59 15.18
N GLN A 356 9.94 7.65 15.88
CA GLN A 356 8.55 8.13 15.89
C GLN A 356 8.10 8.60 14.50
N ILE A 357 8.94 9.35 13.79
CA ILE A 357 8.67 9.79 12.41
C ILE A 357 8.59 8.56 11.48
N LEU A 358 9.49 7.58 11.64
CA LEU A 358 9.46 6.34 10.88
C LEU A 358 8.15 5.56 11.13
N ASP A 359 7.68 5.52 12.38
CA ASP A 359 6.41 4.91 12.73
C ASP A 359 5.21 5.62 12.06
N TRP A 360 5.30 6.92 11.75
CA TRP A 360 4.29 7.60 10.93
C TRP A 360 4.26 7.05 9.48
N HIS A 361 5.41 6.79 8.87
CA HIS A 361 5.46 6.16 7.54
C HIS A 361 4.92 4.72 7.58
N PHE A 362 5.23 3.96 8.63
CA PHE A 362 4.61 2.65 8.83
C PHE A 362 3.08 2.76 9.01
N ALA A 363 2.58 3.74 9.76
CA ALA A 363 1.15 3.99 9.89
C ALA A 363 0.50 4.33 8.53
N ASN A 364 1.21 5.07 7.67
CA ASN A 364 0.75 5.38 6.32
C ASN A 364 0.66 4.12 5.43
N LEU A 365 1.62 3.19 5.57
CA LEU A 365 1.58 1.89 4.90
C LEU A 365 0.46 0.98 5.44
N GLU A 366 0.21 1.01 6.75
CA GLU A 366 -0.93 0.33 7.39
C GLU A 366 -2.27 0.93 6.96
N PHE A 367 -2.32 2.24 6.69
CA PHE A 367 -3.48 2.91 6.13
C PHE A 367 -3.76 2.42 4.70
N ALA A 368 -2.74 2.42 3.83
CA ALA A 368 -2.89 1.99 2.45
C ALA A 368 -3.44 0.55 2.37
N ASN A 369 -2.88 -0.35 3.18
CA ASN A 369 -3.28 -1.77 3.25
C ASN A 369 -4.48 -2.05 4.18
N ALA A 370 -4.95 -1.04 4.91
CA ALA A 370 -5.96 -1.13 5.95
C ALA A 370 -5.75 -2.24 6.98
N THR A 371 -4.51 -2.54 7.34
CA THR A 371 -4.20 -3.62 8.29
C THR A 371 -2.85 -3.39 8.95
N PRO A 372 -2.60 -3.92 10.17
CA PRO A 372 -1.27 -3.89 10.77
C PRO A 372 -0.23 -4.62 9.90
N LEU A 373 1.00 -4.11 9.86
CA LEU A 373 2.07 -4.70 9.02
C LEU A 373 2.42 -6.14 9.44
N SER A 374 2.17 -6.51 10.71
CA SER A 374 2.32 -7.86 11.25
C SER A 374 1.39 -8.90 10.61
N THR A 375 0.41 -8.47 9.81
CA THR A 375 -0.55 -9.35 9.15
C THR A 375 -0.31 -9.50 7.66
N LEU A 376 0.42 -8.59 7.03
CA LEU A 376 0.69 -8.59 5.58
C LEU A 376 1.67 -9.69 5.22
N SER A 377 1.42 -10.41 4.13
CA SER A 377 2.35 -11.40 3.58
C SER A 377 3.62 -10.74 3.10
N LEU A 378 4.79 -11.08 3.66
CA LEU A 378 6.05 -10.51 3.19
C LEU A 378 6.24 -10.68 1.67
N LYS A 379 5.86 -11.83 1.13
CA LYS A 379 6.12 -12.20 -0.27
C LYS A 379 5.12 -11.63 -1.27
N HIS A 380 3.93 -11.25 -0.82
CA HIS A 380 2.78 -11.06 -1.71
C HIS A 380 1.94 -9.82 -1.38
N TRP A 381 2.36 -8.96 -0.45
CA TRP A 381 1.56 -7.80 -0.06
C TRP A 381 1.46 -6.74 -1.17
N ASP A 382 2.49 -6.65 -2.00
CA ASP A 382 2.73 -5.71 -3.10
C ASP A 382 2.54 -6.36 -4.48
N GLN A 383 1.92 -7.54 -4.55
CA GLN A 383 1.77 -8.30 -5.80
C GLN A 383 0.95 -7.57 -6.90
N ASP A 384 0.17 -6.54 -6.53
CA ASP A 384 -0.65 -5.75 -7.44
C ASP A 384 0.00 -4.43 -7.87
N ASP A 385 1.19 -4.10 -7.37
CA ASP A 385 1.94 -2.88 -7.72
C ASP A 385 2.29 -2.81 -9.21
N ASP A 386 2.56 -3.96 -9.86
CA ASP A 386 2.82 -4.06 -11.30
C ASP A 386 1.64 -3.57 -12.18
N PHE A 387 0.45 -3.43 -11.58
CA PHE A 387 -0.77 -2.99 -12.25
C PHE A 387 -1.22 -1.59 -11.83
N GLU A 388 -0.36 -0.81 -11.16
CA GLU A 388 -0.66 0.57 -10.80
C GLU A 388 -1.06 1.41 -12.02
N PHE A 389 -2.11 2.21 -11.87
CA PHE A 389 -2.57 3.12 -12.92
C PHE A 389 -1.69 4.37 -13.01
N THR A 390 -1.47 4.84 -14.22
CA THR A 390 -0.65 6.05 -14.41
C THR A 390 -1.45 7.34 -14.16
N GLY A 391 -0.73 8.36 -13.70
CA GLY A 391 -1.24 9.71 -13.45
C GLY A 391 -1.57 10.00 -11.99
N SER A 392 -1.75 11.28 -11.66
CA SER A 392 -1.99 11.71 -10.27
C SER A 392 -3.26 11.10 -9.68
N HIS A 393 -3.24 10.80 -8.37
CA HIS A 393 -4.43 10.45 -7.61
C HIS A 393 -5.39 11.64 -7.53
N LEU A 394 -6.69 11.35 -7.60
CA LEU A 394 -7.77 12.36 -7.58
C LEU A 394 -8.80 12.05 -6.51
N THR A 395 -9.49 13.08 -6.01
CA THR A 395 -10.64 12.95 -5.11
C THR A 395 -11.94 13.25 -5.83
N VAL A 396 -13.06 12.68 -5.38
CA VAL A 396 -14.40 13.02 -5.89
C VAL A 396 -15.04 14.11 -5.01
N ARG A 397 -14.89 15.38 -5.38
CA ARG A 397 -15.27 16.52 -4.52
C ARG A 397 -16.76 16.64 -4.23
N ASN A 398 -17.61 16.17 -5.14
CA ASN A 398 -19.05 16.15 -4.97
C ASN A 398 -19.57 14.88 -4.27
N GLY A 399 -18.66 14.05 -3.74
CA GLY A 399 -18.96 12.83 -3.00
C GLY A 399 -19.10 11.61 -3.91
N TYR A 400 -18.36 10.55 -3.62
CA TYR A 400 -18.25 9.37 -4.47
C TYR A 400 -19.58 8.62 -4.66
N SER A 401 -20.57 8.80 -3.78
CA SER A 401 -21.91 8.20 -3.93
C SER A 401 -22.59 8.55 -5.27
N CYS A 402 -22.17 9.61 -5.96
CA CYS A 402 -22.71 9.96 -7.28
C CYS A 402 -22.56 8.81 -8.31
N VAL A 403 -21.50 8.00 -8.20
CA VAL A 403 -21.25 6.87 -9.09
C VAL A 403 -22.26 5.73 -8.90
N PRO A 404 -22.36 5.08 -7.72
CA PRO A 404 -23.31 3.99 -7.53
C PRO A 404 -24.77 4.45 -7.66
N VAL A 405 -25.09 5.69 -7.29
CA VAL A 405 -26.45 6.23 -7.51
C VAL A 405 -26.76 6.32 -9.01
N ALA A 406 -25.83 6.80 -9.83
CA ALA A 406 -26.02 6.85 -11.28
C ALA A 406 -26.10 5.43 -11.90
N LEU A 407 -25.26 4.49 -11.44
CA LEU A 407 -25.31 3.11 -11.90
C LEU A 407 -26.64 2.41 -11.54
N ALA A 408 -27.27 2.79 -10.43
CA ALA A 408 -28.53 2.22 -9.97
C ALA A 408 -29.76 2.60 -10.81
N GLU A 409 -29.68 3.68 -11.59
CA GLU A 409 -30.80 4.13 -12.44
C GLU A 409 -31.26 3.02 -13.40
N GLY A 410 -32.57 2.76 -13.42
CA GLY A 410 -33.20 1.75 -14.29
C GLY A 410 -33.05 0.29 -13.84
N LEU A 411 -32.41 0.02 -12.69
CA LEU A 411 -32.30 -1.31 -12.11
C LEU A 411 -33.41 -1.62 -11.10
N ASP A 412 -33.81 -2.88 -11.00
CA ASP A 412 -34.72 -3.36 -9.95
C ASP A 412 -33.93 -3.70 -8.68
N ILE A 413 -33.97 -2.80 -7.69
CA ILE A 413 -33.22 -2.91 -6.44
C ILE A 413 -34.18 -2.99 -5.26
N LYS A 414 -34.04 -4.03 -4.44
CA LYS A 414 -34.76 -4.23 -3.19
C LYS A 414 -33.87 -3.84 -2.02
N LEU A 415 -33.97 -2.58 -1.59
CA LEU A 415 -33.31 -2.07 -0.38
C LEU A 415 -33.95 -2.68 0.88
N ASN A 416 -33.29 -2.53 2.02
CA ASN A 416 -33.75 -3.06 3.32
C ASN A 416 -34.07 -4.56 3.29
N THR A 417 -33.38 -5.33 2.44
CA THR A 417 -33.62 -6.74 2.18
C THR A 417 -32.35 -7.53 2.48
N ALA A 418 -32.20 -7.98 3.72
CA ALA A 418 -31.05 -8.73 4.16
C ALA A 418 -31.20 -10.21 3.79
N VAL A 419 -30.36 -10.69 2.87
CA VAL A 419 -30.26 -12.11 2.56
C VAL A 419 -29.82 -12.88 3.80
N ARG A 420 -30.47 -14.01 4.06
CA ARG A 420 -30.17 -14.92 5.18
C ARG A 420 -29.73 -16.29 4.70
N GLN A 421 -30.23 -16.73 3.55
CA GLN A 421 -29.87 -18.05 3.02
C GLN A 421 -29.88 -18.04 1.49
N VAL A 422 -28.90 -18.74 0.91
CA VAL A 422 -28.77 -18.96 -0.53
C VAL A 422 -28.85 -20.46 -0.78
N ARG A 423 -29.93 -20.92 -1.42
CA ARG A 423 -30.10 -22.29 -1.89
C ARG A 423 -29.72 -22.39 -3.35
N TYR A 424 -28.83 -23.30 -3.72
CA TYR A 424 -28.42 -23.53 -5.11
C TYR A 424 -28.45 -25.02 -5.45
N THR A 425 -29.14 -25.38 -6.54
CA THR A 425 -29.39 -26.76 -6.96
C THR A 425 -29.20 -26.90 -8.47
N ALA A 426 -29.21 -28.14 -8.98
CA ALA A 426 -29.06 -28.41 -10.41
C ALA A 426 -30.18 -27.80 -11.29
N SER A 427 -31.36 -27.50 -10.73
CA SER A 427 -32.52 -26.97 -11.45
C SER A 427 -32.75 -25.46 -11.23
N GLY A 428 -31.89 -24.79 -10.47
CA GLY A 428 -32.00 -23.36 -10.16
C GLY A 428 -31.67 -23.03 -8.71
N CYS A 429 -31.94 -21.78 -8.34
CA CYS A 429 -31.60 -21.22 -7.05
C CYS A 429 -32.80 -20.55 -6.36
N GLU A 430 -32.76 -20.51 -5.03
CA GLU A 430 -33.71 -19.75 -4.21
C GLU A 430 -32.95 -18.93 -3.16
N VAL A 431 -33.21 -17.62 -3.11
CA VAL A 431 -32.61 -16.71 -2.15
C VAL A 431 -33.67 -16.29 -1.13
N ILE A 432 -33.39 -16.56 0.14
CA ILE A 432 -34.28 -16.22 1.26
C ILE A 432 -33.71 -14.98 1.93
N ALA A 433 -34.56 -13.96 2.05
CA ALA A 433 -34.20 -12.68 2.65
C ALA A 433 -35.29 -12.18 3.60
N VAL A 434 -34.93 -11.25 4.49
CA VAL A 434 -35.85 -10.61 5.43
C VAL A 434 -35.80 -9.10 5.31
N ASN A 435 -36.90 -8.43 5.65
CA ASN A 435 -36.91 -6.97 5.77
C ASN A 435 -36.06 -6.54 6.98
N THR A 436 -35.08 -5.66 6.79
CA THR A 436 -34.22 -5.21 7.90
C THR A 436 -34.96 -4.36 8.93
N ARG A 437 -36.10 -3.77 8.56
CA ARG A 437 -36.97 -3.00 9.47
C ARG A 437 -37.92 -3.88 10.28
N SER A 438 -38.26 -5.08 9.78
CA SER A 438 -39.12 -6.06 10.44
C SER A 438 -38.70 -7.47 10.02
N THR A 439 -37.85 -8.10 10.82
CA THR A 439 -37.19 -9.37 10.47
C THR A 439 -38.14 -10.58 10.39
N SER A 440 -39.39 -10.43 10.84
CA SER A 440 -40.45 -11.43 10.67
C SER A 440 -40.97 -11.55 9.24
N GLN A 441 -40.79 -10.50 8.42
CA GLN A 441 -41.23 -10.52 7.02
C GLN A 441 -40.16 -11.19 6.16
N THR A 442 -40.50 -12.36 5.62
CA THR A 442 -39.61 -13.18 4.78
C THR A 442 -40.00 -13.05 3.30
N PHE A 443 -38.99 -13.00 2.44
CA PHE A 443 -39.11 -13.00 0.99
C PHE A 443 -38.34 -14.19 0.42
N ILE A 444 -38.90 -14.81 -0.64
CA ILE A 444 -38.25 -15.87 -1.40
C ILE A 444 -38.13 -15.40 -2.84
N TYR A 445 -36.91 -15.40 -3.36
CA TYR A 445 -36.59 -15.04 -4.74
C TYR A 445 -36.07 -16.27 -5.47
N LYS A 446 -36.82 -16.77 -6.46
CA LYS A 446 -36.37 -17.87 -7.33
C LYS A 446 -35.64 -17.31 -8.56
N CYS A 447 -34.59 -17.98 -9.00
CA CYS A 447 -33.80 -17.56 -10.15
C CYS A 447 -32.97 -18.70 -10.74
N ASP A 448 -32.44 -18.49 -11.94
CA ASP A 448 -31.55 -19.44 -12.61
C ASP A 448 -30.13 -19.38 -12.03
N ALA A 449 -29.67 -18.18 -11.66
CA ALA A 449 -28.34 -17.97 -11.09
C ALA A 449 -28.33 -16.89 -10.00
N VAL A 450 -27.40 -17.03 -9.04
CA VAL A 450 -27.14 -16.05 -7.98
C VAL A 450 -25.74 -15.50 -8.14
N LEU A 451 -25.61 -14.18 -8.20
CA LEU A 451 -24.33 -13.48 -8.11
C LEU A 451 -24.14 -12.96 -6.68
N CYS A 452 -23.23 -13.55 -5.93
CA CYS A 452 -22.90 -13.13 -4.57
C CYS A 452 -21.85 -12.02 -4.60
N THR A 453 -22.18 -10.83 -4.10
CA THR A 453 -21.22 -9.71 -3.93
C THR A 453 -21.08 -9.29 -2.47
N LEU A 454 -21.40 -10.20 -1.55
CA LEU A 454 -21.18 -9.99 -0.11
C LEU A 454 -19.70 -9.67 0.14
N PRO A 455 -19.38 -8.68 0.99
CA PRO A 455 -18.01 -8.41 1.38
C PRO A 455 -17.36 -9.64 2.02
N LEU A 456 -16.06 -9.81 1.83
CA LEU A 456 -15.29 -10.91 2.43
C LEU A 456 -15.47 -10.97 3.95
N GLY A 457 -15.53 -9.83 4.64
CA GLY A 457 -15.81 -9.78 6.08
C GLY A 457 -17.17 -10.37 6.47
N VAL A 458 -18.19 -10.28 5.62
CA VAL A 458 -19.50 -10.94 5.86
C VAL A 458 -19.38 -12.45 5.65
N LEU A 459 -18.65 -12.89 4.63
CA LEU A 459 -18.38 -14.32 4.37
C LEU A 459 -17.53 -14.97 5.47
N LYS A 460 -16.70 -14.19 6.17
CA LYS A 460 -15.87 -14.65 7.30
C LYS A 460 -16.62 -14.78 8.62
N GLN A 461 -17.87 -14.31 8.73
CA GLN A 461 -18.59 -14.31 10.01
C GLN A 461 -18.79 -15.73 10.55
N GLN A 462 -18.58 -15.89 11.86
CA GLN A 462 -18.87 -17.10 12.61
C GLN A 462 -19.61 -16.71 13.92
N PRO A 463 -20.88 -17.12 14.12
CA PRO A 463 -21.71 -17.88 13.19
C PRO A 463 -22.05 -17.08 11.89
N PRO A 464 -22.37 -17.75 10.76
CA PRO A 464 -22.62 -17.06 9.49
C PRO A 464 -23.89 -16.20 9.51
N ALA A 465 -23.82 -14.95 9.03
CA ALA A 465 -25.02 -14.15 8.76
C ALA A 465 -25.82 -14.61 7.53
N VAL A 466 -25.14 -15.27 6.59
CA VAL A 466 -25.73 -15.86 5.37
C VAL A 466 -25.34 -17.32 5.28
N GLN A 467 -26.33 -18.21 5.28
CA GLN A 467 -26.14 -19.63 5.13
C GLN A 467 -26.18 -20.03 3.64
N PHE A 468 -25.24 -20.86 3.20
CA PHE A 468 -25.26 -21.47 1.88
C PHE A 468 -25.78 -22.91 2.00
N VAL A 469 -26.70 -23.29 1.11
CA VAL A 469 -27.30 -24.63 1.08
C VAL A 469 -27.28 -25.17 -0.36
N PRO A 470 -26.52 -26.24 -0.65
CA PRO A 470 -25.57 -26.92 0.25
C PRO A 470 -24.44 -25.98 0.74
N PRO A 471 -23.68 -26.35 1.78
CA PRO A 471 -22.53 -25.56 2.21
C PRO A 471 -21.52 -25.31 1.08
N LEU A 472 -20.84 -24.17 1.14
CA LEU A 472 -19.74 -23.89 0.21
C LEU A 472 -18.64 -24.95 0.37
N PRO A 473 -17.99 -25.37 -0.74
CA PRO A 473 -16.95 -26.38 -0.69
C PRO A 473 -15.71 -25.86 0.04
N GLU A 474 -14.91 -26.79 0.59
CA GLU A 474 -13.74 -26.48 1.41
C GLU A 474 -12.76 -25.52 0.72
N TRP A 475 -12.45 -25.75 -0.56
CA TRP A 475 -11.52 -24.89 -1.31
C TRP A 475 -11.95 -23.41 -1.31
N LYS A 476 -13.26 -23.13 -1.28
CA LYS A 476 -13.81 -21.77 -1.18
C LYS A 476 -13.74 -21.25 0.25
N THR A 477 -14.17 -22.04 1.23
CA THR A 477 -14.17 -21.61 2.64
C THR A 477 -12.76 -21.42 3.18
N SER A 478 -11.80 -22.24 2.76
CA SER A 478 -10.39 -22.13 3.13
C SER A 478 -9.73 -20.88 2.53
N ALA A 479 -10.07 -20.51 1.29
CA ALA A 479 -9.65 -19.23 0.71
C ALA A 479 -10.26 -18.05 1.49
N VAL A 480 -11.57 -18.09 1.80
CA VAL A 480 -12.24 -17.09 2.65
C VAL A 480 -11.53 -16.95 4.01
N GLN A 481 -11.05 -18.04 4.61
CA GLN A 481 -10.32 -18.01 5.87
C GLN A 481 -8.92 -17.39 5.74
N ARG A 482 -8.13 -17.82 4.74
CA ARG A 482 -6.75 -17.36 4.53
C ARG A 482 -6.66 -15.88 4.17
N MET A 483 -7.52 -15.39 3.29
CA MET A 483 -7.47 -13.99 2.83
C MET A 483 -7.61 -13.00 4.00
N GLY A 484 -6.88 -11.89 3.95
CA GLY A 484 -7.04 -10.81 4.92
C GLY A 484 -8.28 -9.97 4.65
N PHE A 485 -8.95 -9.48 5.70
CA PHE A 485 -9.97 -8.44 5.56
C PHE A 485 -9.75 -7.35 6.62
N GLY A 486 -9.18 -6.24 6.17
CA GLY A 486 -8.67 -5.15 6.98
C GLY A 486 -9.73 -4.25 7.60
N ASN A 487 -9.26 -3.22 8.29
CA ASN A 487 -10.07 -2.14 8.83
C ASN A 487 -9.31 -0.81 8.75
N LEU A 488 -10.02 0.25 8.37
CA LEU A 488 -9.58 1.63 8.52
C LEU A 488 -10.82 2.49 8.77
N ASN A 489 -10.67 3.55 9.56
CA ASN A 489 -11.78 4.44 9.87
C ASN A 489 -11.44 5.90 9.61
N LYS A 490 -12.50 6.71 9.51
CA LYS A 490 -12.45 8.13 9.20
C LYS A 490 -13.28 8.92 10.20
N VAL A 491 -12.78 10.09 10.57
CA VAL A 491 -13.47 11.07 11.41
C VAL A 491 -13.68 12.32 10.59
N VAL A 492 -14.93 12.63 10.26
CA VAL A 492 -15.33 13.85 9.55
C VAL A 492 -15.58 14.94 10.58
N LEU A 493 -14.92 16.10 10.40
CA LEU A 493 -15.05 17.27 11.25
C LEU A 493 -15.48 18.46 10.39
N CYS A 494 -16.73 18.90 10.54
CA CYS A 494 -17.27 20.03 9.79
C CYS A 494 -17.23 21.29 10.65
N PHE A 495 -16.57 22.35 10.16
CA PHE A 495 -16.44 23.62 10.86
C PHE A 495 -17.25 24.72 10.17
N ASP A 496 -17.33 25.91 10.78
CA ASP A 496 -17.92 27.10 10.17
C ASP A 496 -16.91 27.95 9.39
N ARG A 497 -15.61 27.78 9.67
CA ARG A 497 -14.51 28.48 9.00
C ARG A 497 -13.28 27.59 8.83
N VAL A 498 -12.45 27.92 7.85
CA VAL A 498 -11.14 27.29 7.63
C VAL A 498 -10.12 27.93 8.58
N PHE A 499 -9.35 27.12 9.30
CA PHE A 499 -8.24 27.57 10.17
C PHE A 499 -6.90 26.89 9.86
N TRP A 500 -6.87 26.01 8.87
CA TRP A 500 -5.68 25.33 8.34
C TRP A 500 -5.21 26.00 7.04
N ASP A 501 -4.05 25.60 6.52
CA ASP A 501 -3.56 26.06 5.21
C ASP A 501 -4.44 25.51 4.07
N PRO A 502 -5.19 26.35 3.33
CA PRO A 502 -6.07 25.89 2.26
C PRO A 502 -5.31 25.32 1.04
N SER A 503 -4.01 25.62 0.92
CA SER A 503 -3.17 25.17 -0.19
C SER A 503 -2.62 23.76 0.00
N VAL A 504 -2.67 23.24 1.24
CA VAL A 504 -2.21 21.92 1.67
C VAL A 504 -3.41 20.96 1.72
N ASN A 505 -3.31 19.84 0.99
CA ASN A 505 -4.39 18.86 0.93
C ASN A 505 -4.34 17.82 2.04
N LEU A 506 -3.17 17.57 2.61
CA LEU A 506 -2.99 16.65 3.72
C LEU A 506 -1.84 17.08 4.63
N PHE A 507 -1.92 16.74 5.91
CA PHE A 507 -0.83 16.93 6.88
C PHE A 507 -0.86 15.81 7.92
N GLY A 508 0.32 15.41 8.39
CA GLY A 508 0.51 14.30 9.30
C GLY A 508 0.66 14.74 10.76
N HIS A 509 0.20 13.88 11.67
CA HIS A 509 0.46 13.94 13.10
C HIS A 509 1.27 12.70 13.50
N VAL A 510 2.49 12.92 13.99
CA VAL A 510 3.39 11.86 14.43
C VAL A 510 2.99 11.42 15.84
N GLY A 511 2.52 10.17 15.95
CA GLY A 511 2.11 9.58 17.22
C GLY A 511 3.28 9.42 18.21
N SER A 512 2.98 9.48 19.51
CA SER A 512 4.01 9.38 20.55
C SER A 512 4.58 7.97 20.75
N THR A 513 3.85 6.94 20.33
CA THR A 513 4.23 5.52 20.50
C THR A 513 3.96 4.71 19.23
N THR A 514 4.72 3.63 19.02
CA THR A 514 4.48 2.67 17.94
C THR A 514 3.06 2.08 17.99
N ALA A 515 2.54 1.80 19.19
CA ALA A 515 1.20 1.23 19.35
C ALA A 515 0.07 2.20 18.90
N SER A 516 0.28 3.50 19.09
CA SER A 516 -0.68 4.55 18.73
C SER A 516 -0.35 5.23 17.39
N ARG A 517 0.57 4.68 16.58
CA ARG A 517 1.06 5.33 15.36
C ARG A 517 -0.01 5.62 14.32
N GLY A 518 -1.04 4.77 14.24
CA GLY A 518 -2.17 4.92 13.34
C GLY A 518 -3.35 5.72 13.92
N GLU A 519 -3.26 6.20 15.16
CA GLU A 519 -4.32 6.97 15.80
C GLU A 519 -4.31 8.43 15.34
N LEU A 520 -5.28 8.83 14.50
CA LEU A 520 -5.44 10.21 14.03
C LEU A 520 -4.17 10.77 13.37
N PHE A 521 -3.43 9.91 12.67
CA PHE A 521 -2.08 10.19 12.18
C PHE A 521 -2.06 11.08 10.92
N LEU A 522 -3.19 11.22 10.23
CA LEU A 522 -3.27 11.93 8.96
C LEU A 522 -4.60 12.67 8.83
N PHE A 523 -4.52 13.95 8.45
CA PHE A 523 -5.67 14.82 8.22
C PHE A 523 -5.74 15.25 6.76
N TRP A 524 -6.94 15.26 6.20
CA TRP A 524 -7.22 15.59 4.81
C TRP A 524 -8.12 16.83 4.69
N ASN A 525 -7.74 17.73 3.79
CA ASN A 525 -8.46 18.92 3.35
C ASN A 525 -8.68 18.85 1.82
N LEU A 526 -9.80 18.24 1.42
CA LEU A 526 -10.08 17.94 0.01
C LEU A 526 -11.35 18.57 -0.54
N TYR A 527 -12.26 18.98 0.34
CA TYR A 527 -13.60 19.44 0.00
C TYR A 527 -13.67 20.97 -0.08
N LYS A 528 -14.71 21.48 -0.74
CA LYS A 528 -14.95 22.93 -0.87
C LYS A 528 -15.38 23.56 0.46
N ALA A 529 -16.19 22.84 1.24
CA ALA A 529 -16.64 23.27 2.55
C ALA A 529 -15.50 23.08 3.59
N PRO A 530 -15.51 23.84 4.70
CA PRO A 530 -14.53 23.71 5.79
C PRO A 530 -14.68 22.38 6.53
N ILE A 531 -14.14 21.31 5.93
CA ILE A 531 -14.15 19.95 6.45
C ILE A 531 -12.71 19.45 6.56
N LEU A 532 -12.34 18.97 7.75
CA LEU A 532 -11.18 18.11 7.92
C LEU A 532 -11.64 16.66 8.07
N LEU A 533 -10.85 15.75 7.51
CA LEU A 533 -11.08 14.32 7.64
C LEU A 533 -9.83 13.67 8.24
N ALA A 534 -9.94 13.17 9.47
CA ALA A 534 -8.85 12.47 10.15
C ALA A 534 -8.93 10.96 9.90
N LEU A 535 -7.79 10.30 9.79
CA LEU A 535 -7.69 8.87 9.54
C LEU A 535 -7.27 8.08 10.77
N VAL A 536 -7.84 6.89 10.92
CA VAL A 536 -7.43 5.90 11.91
C VAL A 536 -7.06 4.59 11.19
N ALA A 537 -5.82 4.14 11.37
CA ALA A 537 -5.23 3.01 10.65
C ALA A 537 -4.52 2.03 11.60
N GLY A 538 -4.02 0.92 11.05
CA GLY A 538 -3.30 -0.11 11.80
C GLY A 538 -4.11 -0.67 12.97
N GLU A 539 -3.44 -0.97 14.08
CA GLU A 539 -4.07 -1.51 15.30
C GLU A 539 -5.10 -0.53 15.90
N ALA A 540 -4.85 0.78 15.78
CA ALA A 540 -5.73 1.81 16.30
C ALA A 540 -7.13 1.77 15.67
N ALA A 541 -7.25 1.32 14.41
CA ALA A 541 -8.53 1.31 13.69
C ALA A 541 -9.60 0.44 14.38
N GLY A 542 -9.21 -0.72 14.92
CA GLY A 542 -10.13 -1.61 15.66
C GLY A 542 -10.40 -1.13 17.09
N ILE A 543 -9.35 -0.66 17.78
CA ILE A 543 -9.44 -0.19 19.17
C ILE A 543 -10.37 1.03 19.27
N MET A 544 -10.22 1.98 18.35
CA MET A 544 -10.97 3.24 18.35
C MET A 544 -12.47 3.04 18.07
N GLU A 545 -12.91 1.92 17.48
CA GLU A 545 -14.35 1.65 17.32
C GLU A 545 -15.08 1.50 18.67
N ASN A 546 -14.37 1.12 19.72
CA ASN A 546 -14.91 0.93 21.07
C ASN A 546 -14.93 2.21 21.93
N ILE A 547 -14.52 3.34 21.36
CA ILE A 547 -14.48 4.65 22.02
C ILE A 547 -15.63 5.49 21.47
N SER A 548 -16.25 6.33 22.32
CA SER A 548 -17.36 7.20 21.89
C SER A 548 -16.89 8.30 20.94
N ASP A 549 -17.81 8.78 20.09
CA ASP A 549 -17.54 9.84 19.10
C ASP A 549 -16.97 11.10 19.78
N ASP A 550 -17.54 11.52 20.92
CA ASP A 550 -17.11 12.71 21.65
C ASP A 550 -15.64 12.64 22.09
N VAL A 551 -15.17 11.46 22.53
CA VAL A 551 -13.77 11.28 22.95
C VAL A 551 -12.86 11.30 21.72
N ILE A 552 -13.24 10.64 20.62
CA ILE A 552 -12.46 10.63 19.38
C ILE A 552 -12.33 12.05 18.82
N VAL A 553 -13.43 12.79 18.75
CA VAL A 553 -13.46 14.20 18.33
C VAL A 553 -12.63 15.06 19.29
N GLY A 554 -12.73 14.83 20.60
CA GLY A 554 -11.91 15.50 21.60
C GLY A 554 -10.40 15.33 21.35
N ARG A 555 -9.96 14.11 20.99
CA ARG A 555 -8.57 13.83 20.62
C ARG A 555 -8.17 14.53 19.32
N CYS A 556 -9.04 14.55 18.31
CA CYS A 556 -8.81 15.33 17.08
C CYS A 556 -8.58 16.81 17.40
N LEU A 557 -9.46 17.42 18.21
CA LEU A 557 -9.36 18.82 18.57
C LEU A 557 -8.10 19.11 19.41
N ALA A 558 -7.67 18.19 20.27
CA ALA A 558 -6.42 18.33 21.03
C ALA A 558 -5.21 18.41 20.09
N ILE A 559 -5.11 17.49 19.13
CA ILE A 559 -4.03 17.48 18.12
C ILE A 559 -4.05 18.79 17.31
N LEU A 560 -5.21 19.15 16.76
CA LEU A 560 -5.37 20.35 15.94
C LEU A 560 -5.04 21.63 16.71
N LYS A 561 -5.39 21.71 18.00
CA LYS A 561 -5.03 22.85 18.87
C LYS A 561 -3.53 22.92 19.15
N GLY A 562 -2.85 21.78 19.23
CA GLY A 562 -1.38 21.73 19.33
C GLY A 562 -0.71 22.31 18.08
N ILE A 563 -1.24 21.99 16.89
CA ILE A 563 -0.67 22.41 15.59
C ILE A 563 -1.02 23.87 15.26
N PHE A 564 -2.29 24.24 15.36
CA PHE A 564 -2.81 25.54 14.88
C PHE A 564 -3.03 26.58 16.00
N GLY A 565 -2.82 26.19 17.26
CA GLY A 565 -3.06 27.04 18.42
C GLY A 565 -4.47 26.92 19.01
N SER A 566 -4.56 27.01 20.34
CA SER A 566 -5.80 26.72 21.08
C SER A 566 -6.98 27.65 20.76
N SER A 567 -6.71 28.91 20.39
CA SER A 567 -7.73 29.91 20.06
C SER A 567 -8.21 29.84 18.60
N ALA A 568 -7.44 29.23 17.71
CA ALA A 568 -7.76 29.16 16.29
C ALA A 568 -8.84 28.12 16.00
N VAL A 569 -8.78 26.97 16.69
CA VAL A 569 -9.62 25.78 16.44
C VAL A 569 -11.00 25.92 17.12
N PRO A 570 -12.09 26.14 16.36
CA PRO A 570 -13.44 26.19 16.92
C PRO A 570 -13.99 24.78 17.17
N GLN A 571 -15.14 24.69 17.85
CA GLN A 571 -15.89 23.43 17.92
C GLN A 571 -16.50 23.09 16.54
N PRO A 572 -16.46 21.82 16.11
CA PRO A 572 -17.13 21.40 14.89
C PRO A 572 -18.65 21.55 15.03
N LYS A 573 -19.32 21.92 13.95
CA LYS A 573 -20.79 21.98 13.86
C LYS A 573 -21.40 20.59 13.68
N GLU A 574 -20.70 19.73 12.97
CA GLU A 574 -21.11 18.36 12.67
C GLU A 574 -19.90 17.44 12.70
N THR A 575 -20.11 16.23 13.21
CA THR A 575 -19.08 15.19 13.29
C THR A 575 -19.64 13.84 12.92
N VAL A 576 -18.85 13.03 12.21
CA VAL A 576 -19.22 11.64 11.89
C VAL A 576 -17.99 10.76 12.01
N VAL A 577 -18.10 9.66 12.75
CA VAL A 577 -17.05 8.65 12.90
C VAL A 577 -17.49 7.35 12.22
N SER A 578 -16.69 6.83 11.28
CA SER A 578 -16.95 5.51 10.72
C SER A 578 -16.53 4.39 11.68
N ARG A 579 -17.22 3.26 11.63
CA ARG A 579 -16.88 2.01 12.34
C ARG A 579 -17.10 0.81 11.42
N TRP A 580 -16.20 0.65 10.44
CA TRP A 580 -16.38 -0.31 9.36
C TRP A 580 -16.32 -1.77 9.82
N ARG A 581 -15.57 -2.10 10.89
CA ARG A 581 -15.55 -3.46 11.46
C ARG A 581 -16.87 -3.80 12.16
N ALA A 582 -17.44 -2.86 12.92
CA ALA A 582 -18.73 -3.02 13.59
C ALA A 582 -19.91 -3.09 12.61
N ASP A 583 -19.80 -2.49 11.43
CA ASP A 583 -20.87 -2.50 10.43
C ASP A 583 -21.24 -3.94 9.97
N PRO A 584 -22.50 -4.39 10.18
CA PRO A 584 -22.93 -5.76 9.87
C PRO A 584 -22.92 -6.13 8.41
N TRP A 585 -22.93 -5.14 7.52
CA TRP A 585 -22.98 -5.35 6.08
C TRP A 585 -21.62 -5.14 5.42
N ALA A 586 -20.56 -4.92 6.20
CA ALA A 586 -19.18 -4.80 5.72
C ALA A 586 -18.21 -5.70 6.50
N ARG A 587 -18.22 -5.61 7.85
CA ARG A 587 -17.29 -6.30 8.77
C ARG A 587 -15.81 -6.00 8.53
N GLY A 588 -15.51 -4.77 8.12
CA GLY A 588 -14.17 -4.28 7.81
C GLY A 588 -14.19 -3.35 6.60
N SER A 589 -13.02 -2.88 6.22
CA SER A 589 -12.83 -1.96 5.09
C SER A 589 -12.70 -2.72 3.77
N TYR A 590 -11.56 -3.38 3.51
CA TYR A 590 -11.26 -4.12 2.28
C TYR A 590 -10.25 -5.23 2.50
N SER A 591 -10.04 -6.07 1.50
CA SER A 591 -9.12 -7.21 1.58
C SER A 591 -7.66 -6.77 1.56
N TYR A 592 -6.80 -7.57 2.16
CA TYR A 592 -5.35 -7.48 2.03
C TYR A 592 -4.77 -8.89 1.86
N VAL A 593 -3.55 -9.00 1.35
CA VAL A 593 -2.88 -10.29 1.22
C VAL A 593 -2.24 -10.67 2.56
N ALA A 594 -2.94 -11.50 3.33
CA ALA A 594 -2.47 -11.92 4.65
C ALA A 594 -1.29 -12.89 4.56
N ALA A 595 -0.41 -12.90 5.56
CA ALA A 595 0.63 -13.91 5.68
C ALA A 595 0.01 -15.32 5.67
N GLY A 596 0.45 -16.17 4.72
CA GLY A 596 -0.13 -17.50 4.46
C GLY A 596 -1.24 -17.52 3.40
N SER A 597 -1.59 -16.36 2.82
CA SER A 597 -2.43 -16.21 1.63
C SER A 597 -1.58 -15.72 0.45
N SER A 598 -2.17 -15.66 -0.74
CA SER A 598 -1.54 -15.14 -1.97
C SER A 598 -2.61 -14.65 -2.96
N GLY A 599 -2.18 -14.09 -4.09
CA GLY A 599 -3.07 -13.68 -5.18
C GLY A 599 -3.98 -14.78 -5.71
N ASN A 600 -3.54 -16.05 -5.65
CA ASN A 600 -4.35 -17.18 -6.08
C ASN A 600 -5.64 -17.35 -5.25
N ASP A 601 -5.66 -16.90 -3.98
CA ASP A 601 -6.90 -16.93 -3.20
C ASP A 601 -7.96 -15.97 -3.77
N TYR A 602 -7.57 -14.88 -4.43
CA TYR A 602 -8.51 -14.00 -5.16
C TYR A 602 -9.12 -14.73 -6.36
N ASP A 603 -8.33 -15.51 -7.10
CA ASP A 603 -8.82 -16.35 -8.20
C ASP A 603 -9.78 -17.42 -7.69
N LEU A 604 -9.42 -18.10 -6.59
CA LEU A 604 -10.33 -19.03 -5.92
C LEU A 604 -11.63 -18.33 -5.53
N MET A 605 -11.60 -17.10 -5.02
CA MET A 605 -12.83 -16.36 -4.72
C MET A 605 -13.69 -16.08 -5.95
N ALA A 606 -13.08 -15.87 -7.12
CA ALA A 606 -13.78 -15.63 -8.38
C ALA A 606 -14.40 -16.89 -9.02
N GLN A 607 -13.91 -18.10 -8.72
CA GLN A 607 -14.44 -19.34 -9.28
C GLN A 607 -15.92 -19.55 -8.92
N PRO A 608 -16.81 -19.85 -9.88
CA PRO A 608 -18.22 -20.13 -9.61
C PRO A 608 -18.40 -21.47 -8.89
N ILE A 609 -19.56 -21.64 -8.26
CA ILE A 609 -19.95 -22.91 -7.64
C ILE A 609 -20.93 -23.62 -8.56
N THR A 610 -20.61 -24.85 -8.94
CA THR A 610 -21.54 -25.76 -9.61
C THR A 610 -22.10 -26.72 -8.56
N PRO A 611 -23.43 -26.86 -8.42
CA PRO A 611 -24.02 -27.83 -7.51
C PRO A 611 -23.56 -29.24 -7.90
N GLY A 612 -23.11 -30.04 -6.93
CA GLY A 612 -22.79 -31.44 -7.15
C GLY A 612 -24.04 -32.26 -7.50
N PRO A 613 -23.89 -33.48 -8.04
CA PRO A 613 -25.02 -34.40 -8.21
C PRO A 613 -25.72 -34.60 -6.86
N ALA A 614 -27.06 -34.54 -6.85
CA ALA A 614 -27.83 -34.77 -5.64
C ALA A 614 -27.48 -36.16 -5.09
N ILE A 615 -26.88 -36.24 -3.89
CA ILE A 615 -26.67 -37.51 -3.21
C ILE A 615 -28.05 -37.98 -2.73
N PRO A 616 -28.57 -39.12 -3.20
CA PRO A 616 -29.87 -39.63 -2.76
C PRO A 616 -29.83 -39.89 -1.26
N GLY A 617 -30.72 -39.23 -0.49
CA GLY A 617 -30.87 -39.45 0.96
C GLY A 617 -30.30 -38.37 1.89
N ALA A 618 -29.69 -37.29 1.38
CA ALA A 618 -29.41 -36.12 2.20
C ALA A 618 -30.73 -35.35 2.47
N PRO A 619 -31.01 -34.90 3.72
CA PRO A 619 -32.23 -34.15 4.02
C PRO A 619 -32.30 -32.84 3.21
N GLN A 620 -33.43 -32.61 2.55
CA GLN A 620 -33.70 -31.45 1.67
C GLN A 620 -33.96 -30.14 2.44
#